data_AF-K7M5H9-F1
#
_entry.id   AF-K7M5H9-F1
#
_cell.length_a   1.000
_cell.length_b   1.000
_cell.length_c   1.000
_cell.angle_alpha   90.00
_cell.angle_beta   90.00
_cell.angle_gamma   90.00
#
_symmetry.space_group_name_H-M   'P 1'
#
loop_
_entity.id
_entity.type
_entity.pdbx_description
1 polymer ?
#
loop_
_entity_poly.entity_id
_entity_poly.type
_entity_poly.pdbx_seq_one_letter_code
_entity_poly.pdbx_strand_id
1 'polypeptide(L)'
;MVQIITRSIILKSFHLPLSLKSDFSLKIACIYLEIPVFHFANHVTHNMGNQLCKGSKTRSKRRPMGFIHNQASPSHIGIRTVGVEKACSFSIDSDLCISIVTWNMNGQVTFEDFAEMVGSNREFDLLAVGLQEAPPCPRNKVATLLSAALDESHTLIGKVIMQSLQLYLFGLKDAGSFINELKVDKQSVGGCGGIIGRKKGAVAIRINYKGIRMVFISCHLSAHARNVEERNSQCRHISHSLFSKFWNPYSRPSHITIWLGDLNYRLQGIDTYPARSLIEQNLHRRLHGKDQLLQEAGRGQIFNGFCEGTLNFKPTYKYNKGSSNYDTSHKIRVPAWTDRILFRIEDENKMEATLHSYESMDEIYGSDHKPVKAHLCLRLRQIPTN
;
A
#
# COMPACT_ATOMS: atom_id res chain seq x y z
N MET A 1 26.34 6.38 43.14
CA MET A 1 25.34 5.56 43.85
C MET A 1 23.98 6.21 43.58
N VAL A 2 23.35 5.85 42.46
CA VAL A 2 22.33 6.67 41.77
C VAL A 2 20.93 6.09 41.98
N GLN A 3 19.99 6.97 42.33
CA GLN A 3 18.60 6.69 42.67
C GLN A 3 17.79 6.05 41.53
N ILE A 4 16.99 5.05 41.91
CA ILE A 4 15.90 4.46 41.12
C ILE A 4 14.69 5.40 41.20
N ILE A 5 14.17 5.85 40.06
CA ILE A 5 12.88 6.53 39.96
C ILE A 5 11.93 5.62 39.17
N THR A 6 11.01 4.98 39.90
CA THR A 6 9.79 4.35 39.37
C THR A 6 8.67 5.39 39.40
N ARG A 7 8.05 5.69 38.25
CA ARG A 7 6.80 6.48 38.19
C ARG A 7 5.63 5.58 37.83
N SER A 8 4.69 5.49 38.77
CA SER A 8 3.42 4.79 38.69
C SER A 8 2.40 5.57 37.87
N ILE A 9 1.58 4.83 37.13
CA ILE A 9 0.41 5.29 36.37
C ILE A 9 -0.70 5.67 37.37
N ILE A 10 -1.31 6.85 37.19
CA ILE A 10 -2.52 7.28 37.90
C ILE A 10 -3.69 7.18 36.91
N LEU A 11 -4.56 6.19 37.11
CA LEU A 11 -5.92 6.15 36.57
C LEU A 11 -6.84 6.86 37.57
N LYS A 12 -7.43 7.99 37.18
CA LYS A 12 -8.55 8.61 37.90
C LYS A 12 -9.86 8.18 37.26
N SER A 13 -10.58 7.33 37.98
CA SER A 13 -11.99 7.02 37.81
C SER A 13 -12.88 8.22 38.18
N PHE A 14 -13.83 8.57 37.31
CA PHE A 14 -15.00 9.39 37.67
C PHE A 14 -16.26 8.55 37.52
N HIS A 15 -16.93 8.29 38.64
CA HIS A 15 -18.31 7.84 38.73
C HIS A 15 -19.24 9.07 38.66
N LEU A 16 -20.31 9.00 37.86
CA LEU A 16 -21.56 9.72 38.09
C LEU A 16 -22.75 8.87 37.61
N PRO A 17 -23.93 8.96 38.27
CA PRO A 17 -24.92 7.90 38.28
C PRO A 17 -26.05 8.06 37.25
N LEU A 18 -26.76 6.94 37.05
CA LEU A 18 -27.97 6.73 36.24
C LEU A 18 -29.14 7.65 36.63
N SER A 19 -29.81 8.24 35.64
CA SER A 19 -31.28 8.28 35.48
C SER A 19 -31.72 9.44 34.58
N LEU A 20 -32.28 9.13 33.40
CA LEU A 20 -33.58 9.62 32.87
C LEU A 20 -33.64 9.47 31.35
N LYS A 21 -34.65 8.69 30.94
CA LYS A 21 -35.12 8.50 29.57
C LYS A 21 -35.74 9.80 29.03
N SER A 22 -35.37 10.23 27.83
CA SER A 22 -36.30 10.79 26.85
C SER A 22 -35.62 11.04 25.50
N ASP A 23 -36.36 10.69 24.45
CA ASP A 23 -36.04 10.89 23.04
C ASP A 23 -35.54 12.30 22.71
N PHE A 24 -34.38 12.42 22.08
CA PHE A 24 -34.09 13.56 21.21
C PHE A 24 -33.28 13.11 19.99
N SER A 25 -33.99 13.09 18.86
CA SER A 25 -33.48 12.93 17.51
C SER A 25 -32.62 14.15 17.15
N LEU A 26 -31.29 14.03 17.22
CA LEU A 26 -30.38 15.07 16.71
C LEU A 26 -30.10 14.83 15.22
N LYS A 27 -30.82 15.58 14.38
CA LYS A 27 -30.47 15.84 12.99
C LYS A 27 -29.18 16.67 12.95
N ILE A 28 -28.05 16.04 12.64
CA ILE A 28 -26.82 16.78 12.26
C ILE A 28 -27.01 17.25 10.82
N ALA A 29 -27.31 18.54 10.68
CA ALA A 29 -27.20 19.26 9.42
C ALA A 29 -25.71 19.48 9.09
N CYS A 30 -25.21 18.81 8.05
CA CYS A 30 -23.90 19.12 7.47
C CYS A 30 -24.02 20.41 6.65
N ILE A 31 -23.49 21.51 7.19
CA ILE A 31 -23.19 22.72 6.45
C ILE A 31 -21.92 22.46 5.64
N TYR A 32 -22.04 22.51 4.32
CA TYR A 32 -20.90 22.50 3.40
C TYR A 32 -20.17 23.84 3.50
N LEU A 33 -18.92 23.82 3.95
CA LEU A 33 -17.97 24.91 3.74
C LEU A 33 -17.04 24.49 2.60
N GLU A 34 -17.12 25.22 1.48
CA GLU A 34 -16.20 25.12 0.36
C GLU A 34 -14.80 25.59 0.79
N ILE A 35 -13.79 24.73 0.63
CA ILE A 35 -12.38 25.12 0.73
C ILE A 35 -11.82 25.16 -0.70
N PRO A 36 -11.21 26.28 -1.12
CA PRO A 36 -10.74 26.46 -2.48
C PRO A 36 -9.50 25.58 -2.77
N VAL A 37 -9.55 24.84 -3.88
CA VAL A 37 -8.41 24.10 -4.42
C VAL A 37 -7.58 25.06 -5.27
N PHE A 38 -6.33 25.30 -4.87
CA PHE A 38 -5.35 26.04 -5.68
C PHE A 38 -5.02 25.26 -6.95
N HIS A 39 -5.38 25.82 -8.11
CA HIS A 39 -4.93 25.37 -9.42
C HIS A 39 -3.59 26.03 -9.77
N PHE A 40 -2.51 25.26 -9.86
CA PHE A 40 -1.32 25.69 -10.59
C PHE A 40 -1.55 25.45 -12.09
N ALA A 41 -1.73 26.54 -12.82
CA ALA A 41 -1.74 26.57 -14.28
C ALA A 41 -0.29 26.61 -14.80
N ASN A 42 0.04 25.75 -15.77
CA ASN A 42 1.15 25.98 -16.67
C ASN A 42 0.64 25.88 -18.11
N HIS A 43 0.72 27.03 -18.79
CA HIS A 43 0.46 27.26 -20.20
C HIS A 43 1.41 26.45 -21.09
N VAL A 44 0.87 25.74 -22.10
CA VAL A 44 1.53 25.62 -23.41
C VAL A 44 0.45 25.65 -24.50
N THR A 45 0.70 26.52 -25.47
CA THR A 45 -0.15 26.97 -26.58
C THR A 45 -0.44 25.91 -27.64
N HIS A 46 -1.70 25.81 -28.06
CA HIS A 46 -2.14 25.13 -29.28
C HIS A 46 -2.04 26.09 -30.47
N ASN A 47 -1.44 25.67 -31.57
CA ASN A 47 -1.64 26.28 -32.89
C ASN A 47 -2.46 25.32 -33.76
N MET A 48 -3.55 25.84 -34.32
CA MET A 48 -4.49 25.12 -35.17
C MET A 48 -4.02 25.08 -36.62
N GLY A 49 -4.21 23.92 -37.26
CA GLY A 49 -4.11 23.73 -38.69
C GLY A 49 -5.13 22.67 -39.13
N ASN A 50 -6.30 23.13 -39.57
CA ASN A 50 -7.34 22.32 -40.21
C ASN A 50 -6.85 21.80 -41.56
N GLN A 51 -7.09 20.52 -41.86
CA GLN A 51 -7.63 20.12 -43.15
C GLN A 51 -8.21 18.70 -43.11
N LEU A 52 -9.51 18.64 -43.42
CA LEU A 52 -10.27 17.44 -43.75
C LEU A 52 -9.69 16.77 -44.99
N CYS A 53 -9.64 15.44 -45.00
CA CYS A 53 -10.17 14.67 -46.14
C CYS A 53 -10.35 13.17 -45.81
N LYS A 54 -11.48 12.67 -46.29
CA LYS A 54 -12.04 11.32 -46.15
C LYS A 54 -11.17 10.27 -46.84
N GLY A 55 -11.02 9.10 -46.23
CA GLY A 55 -10.40 7.94 -46.88
C GLY A 55 -10.71 6.66 -46.14
N SER A 56 -11.64 5.87 -46.68
CA SER A 56 -12.00 4.52 -46.27
C SER A 56 -10.80 3.57 -46.32
N LYS A 57 -10.72 2.61 -45.38
CA LYS A 57 -10.13 1.26 -45.62
C LYS A 57 -10.30 0.29 -44.43
N THR A 58 -11.14 -0.71 -44.69
CA THR A 58 -10.95 -2.16 -44.46
C THR A 58 -10.53 -2.69 -43.07
N ARG A 59 -11.48 -3.43 -42.45
CA ARG A 59 -11.28 -4.34 -41.31
C ARG A 59 -10.30 -5.47 -41.66
N SER A 60 -9.15 -5.51 -40.98
CA SER A 60 -8.28 -6.70 -40.92
C SER A 60 -8.36 -7.34 -39.54
N LYS A 61 -8.72 -8.63 -39.50
CA LYS A 61 -8.81 -9.50 -38.32
C LYS A 61 -7.41 -9.70 -37.73
N ARG A 62 -7.14 -9.25 -36.50
CA ARG A 62 -5.96 -9.66 -35.74
C ARG A 62 -6.22 -10.99 -35.02
N ARG A 63 -5.39 -11.99 -35.35
CA ARG A 63 -5.27 -13.29 -34.67
C ARG A 63 -4.76 -13.11 -33.21
N PRO A 64 -5.07 -14.03 -32.28
CA PRO A 64 -4.53 -13.96 -30.92
C PRO A 64 -3.04 -14.36 -30.94
N MET A 65 -2.19 -13.52 -30.35
CA MET A 65 -0.78 -13.82 -30.09
C MET A 65 -0.65 -14.86 -28.97
N GLY A 66 0.07 -15.94 -29.27
CA GLY A 66 0.35 -17.04 -28.34
C GLY A 66 1.24 -16.63 -27.16
N PHE A 67 1.16 -17.43 -26.09
CA PHE A 67 1.93 -17.29 -24.87
C PHE A 67 3.43 -17.41 -25.15
N ILE A 68 4.18 -16.32 -24.92
CA ILE A 68 5.65 -16.36 -24.86
C ILE A 68 6.00 -16.82 -23.45
N HIS A 69 6.59 -18.01 -23.34
CA HIS A 69 7.16 -18.53 -22.11
C HIS A 69 8.48 -17.80 -21.85
N ASN A 70 8.47 -16.80 -20.96
CA ASN A 70 9.70 -16.13 -20.53
C ASN A 70 10.49 -17.08 -19.64
N GLN A 71 11.55 -17.68 -20.20
CA GLN A 71 12.63 -18.27 -19.40
C GLN A 71 13.23 -17.17 -18.52
N ALA A 72 13.35 -17.43 -17.22
CA ALA A 72 13.95 -16.50 -16.28
C ALA A 72 15.40 -16.17 -16.71
N SER A 73 15.74 -14.88 -16.76
CA SER A 73 17.12 -14.44 -16.99
C SER A 73 18.01 -15.01 -15.87
N PRO A 74 19.21 -15.54 -16.18
CA PRO A 74 20.17 -16.04 -15.17
C PRO A 74 20.53 -15.04 -14.07
N SER A 75 20.18 -13.76 -14.24
CA SER A 75 20.43 -12.66 -13.30
C SER A 75 19.24 -12.31 -12.39
N HIS A 76 18.14 -13.06 -12.42
CA HIS A 76 16.97 -12.74 -11.57
C HIS A 76 17.18 -13.24 -10.14
N ILE A 77 17.19 -12.32 -9.17
CA ILE A 77 17.51 -12.63 -7.75
C ILE A 77 16.24 -12.93 -6.93
N GLY A 78 15.06 -12.60 -7.46
CA GLY A 78 13.79 -12.76 -6.73
C GLY A 78 13.55 -11.60 -5.78
N ILE A 79 12.75 -11.85 -4.74
CA ILE A 79 12.58 -10.93 -3.61
C ILE A 79 13.67 -11.23 -2.59
N ARG A 80 14.48 -10.22 -2.25
CA ARG A 80 15.48 -10.30 -1.18
C ARG A 80 14.80 -10.09 0.17
N THR A 81 14.81 -11.10 1.03
CA THR A 81 14.33 -10.92 2.41
C THR A 81 15.33 -10.09 3.21
N VAL A 82 14.86 -9.01 3.84
CA VAL A 82 15.68 -8.13 4.68
C VAL A 82 15.29 -8.28 6.15
N GLY A 83 16.28 -8.10 7.03
CA GLY A 83 16.08 -8.04 8.48
C GLY A 83 15.42 -6.73 8.90
N VAL A 84 14.87 -6.72 10.12
CA VAL A 84 14.40 -5.49 10.77
C VAL A 84 15.50 -4.99 11.68
N GLU A 85 15.95 -3.76 11.46
CA GLU A 85 16.94 -3.09 12.28
C GLU A 85 16.25 -2.23 13.34
N LYS A 86 16.13 -2.77 14.57
CA LYS A 86 15.60 -2.05 15.73
C LYS A 86 16.63 -1.08 16.30
N ALA A 87 17.03 -0.07 15.54
CA ALA A 87 17.76 1.06 16.10
C ALA A 87 16.76 1.97 16.81
N CYS A 88 16.77 1.95 18.15
CA CYS A 88 16.07 2.93 18.96
C CYS A 88 16.66 4.31 18.68
N SER A 89 15.79 5.32 18.51
CA SER A 89 16.09 6.71 18.14
C SER A 89 16.70 6.86 16.74
N PHE A 90 16.14 7.77 15.96
CA PHE A 90 16.65 8.16 14.64
C PHE A 90 18.17 8.15 14.64
N SER A 91 18.74 7.33 13.77
CA SER A 91 20.06 7.63 13.27
C SER A 91 19.98 9.06 12.75
N ILE A 92 20.76 9.96 13.34
CA ILE A 92 20.89 11.37 12.92
C ILE A 92 21.25 11.45 11.42
N ASP A 93 21.68 10.32 10.86
CA ASP A 93 22.11 10.17 9.48
C ASP A 93 21.00 9.85 8.46
N SER A 94 19.75 9.59 8.87
CA SER A 94 18.66 9.30 7.90
C SER A 94 18.09 10.59 7.31
N ASP A 95 17.99 10.66 5.98
CA ASP A 95 17.47 11.85 5.29
C ASP A 95 15.94 11.90 5.26
N LEU A 96 15.29 10.73 5.31
CA LEU A 96 13.84 10.62 5.16
C LEU A 96 13.29 9.30 5.72
N CYS A 97 12.33 9.36 6.65
CA CYS A 97 11.63 8.18 7.17
C CYS A 97 10.17 8.11 6.70
N ILE A 98 9.73 6.92 6.32
CA ILE A 98 8.45 6.67 5.66
C ILE A 98 7.72 5.54 6.40
N SER A 99 6.52 5.85 6.88
CA SER A 99 5.55 4.85 7.35
C SER A 99 4.69 4.41 6.17
N ILE A 100 4.57 3.11 5.93
CA ILE A 100 3.85 2.54 4.79
C ILE A 100 2.82 1.57 5.33
N VAL A 101 1.56 1.74 4.95
CA VAL A 101 0.46 0.87 5.38
C VAL A 101 -0.31 0.36 4.18
N THR A 102 -0.62 -0.93 4.17
CA THR A 102 -1.59 -1.53 3.25
C THR A 102 -2.72 -2.21 4.01
N TRP A 103 -3.96 -2.03 3.53
CA TRP A 103 -5.12 -2.67 4.15
C TRP A 103 -6.29 -2.89 3.19
N ASN A 104 -6.73 -4.14 3.06
CA ASN A 104 -8.02 -4.47 2.48
C ASN A 104 -9.13 -4.30 3.53
N MET A 105 -10.02 -3.33 3.34
CA MET A 105 -10.97 -2.85 4.34
C MET A 105 -12.33 -3.57 4.30
N ASN A 106 -12.58 -4.38 3.27
CA ASN A 106 -13.87 -5.08 3.06
C ASN A 106 -15.11 -4.17 3.28
N GLY A 107 -15.03 -2.95 2.73
CA GLY A 107 -16.10 -1.96 2.69
C GLY A 107 -16.41 -1.22 3.99
N GLN A 108 -15.65 -1.42 5.07
CA GLN A 108 -15.95 -0.83 6.38
C GLN A 108 -14.71 -0.18 7.01
N VAL A 109 -14.92 0.90 7.75
CA VAL A 109 -13.88 1.55 8.58
C VAL A 109 -14.50 2.54 9.56
N THR A 110 -13.85 2.66 10.71
CA THR A 110 -14.15 3.66 11.74
C THR A 110 -13.00 4.65 11.90
N PHE A 111 -13.21 5.70 12.70
CA PHE A 111 -12.12 6.62 13.04
C PHE A 111 -11.09 5.92 13.92
N GLU A 112 -11.56 5.08 14.85
CA GLU A 112 -10.75 4.33 15.80
C GLU A 112 -9.79 3.37 15.10
N ASP A 113 -10.26 2.66 14.05
CA ASP A 113 -9.41 1.82 13.20
C ASP A 113 -8.23 2.61 12.63
N PHE A 114 -8.48 3.83 12.13
CA PHE A 114 -7.42 4.67 11.58
C PHE A 114 -6.52 5.30 12.64
N ALA A 115 -7.07 5.72 13.78
CA ALA A 115 -6.29 6.24 14.89
C ALA A 115 -5.29 5.20 15.41
N GLU A 116 -5.75 3.95 15.56
CA GLU A 116 -4.90 2.81 15.91
C GLU A 116 -3.85 2.55 14.80
N MET A 117 -4.28 2.55 13.53
CA MET A 117 -3.41 2.29 12.38
C MET A 117 -2.25 3.30 12.26
N VAL A 118 -2.56 4.59 12.37
CA VAL A 118 -1.54 5.64 12.27
C VAL A 118 -0.68 5.69 13.53
N GLY A 119 -1.26 5.42 14.70
CA GLY A 119 -0.61 5.46 15.99
C GLY A 119 -0.36 6.89 16.50
N SER A 120 -0.01 6.96 17.78
CA SER A 120 0.41 8.21 18.45
C SER A 120 1.87 8.54 18.22
N ASN A 121 2.75 7.53 18.14
CA ASN A 121 4.16 7.75 17.84
C ASN A 121 4.39 7.95 16.33
N ARG A 122 4.57 9.19 15.90
CA ARG A 122 4.65 9.60 14.48
C ARG A 122 6.04 10.05 14.08
N GLU A 123 7.00 9.21 14.36
CA GLU A 123 8.41 9.39 14.03
C GLU A 123 8.70 9.10 12.54
N PHE A 124 7.95 9.72 11.63
CA PHE A 124 8.14 9.61 10.17
C PHE A 124 7.87 10.94 9.49
N ASP A 125 8.55 11.23 8.38
CA ASP A 125 8.31 12.42 7.56
C ASP A 125 7.10 12.26 6.64
N LEU A 126 6.93 11.03 6.13
CA LEU A 126 5.90 10.67 5.17
C LEU A 126 5.11 9.45 5.65
N LEU A 127 3.82 9.43 5.33
CA LEU A 127 2.94 8.27 5.50
C LEU A 127 2.25 7.94 4.18
N ALA A 128 2.50 6.73 3.66
CA ALA A 128 1.82 6.19 2.49
C ALA A 128 0.78 5.15 2.92
N VAL A 129 -0.48 5.35 2.54
CA VAL A 129 -1.60 4.46 2.91
C VAL A 129 -2.27 3.92 1.64
N GLY A 130 -2.06 2.63 1.35
CA GLY A 130 -2.69 1.91 0.24
C GLY A 130 -3.88 1.08 0.71
N LEU A 131 -5.07 1.35 0.19
CA LEU A 131 -6.31 0.73 0.65
C LEU A 131 -7.00 -0.03 -0.47
N GLN A 132 -7.48 -1.24 -0.18
CA GLN A 132 -8.28 -2.07 -1.07
C GLN A 132 -9.65 -2.30 -0.47
N GLU A 133 -10.65 -2.53 -1.32
CA GLU A 133 -12.06 -2.64 -0.90
C GLU A 133 -12.52 -1.48 0.02
N ALA A 134 -11.93 -0.29 -0.14
CA ALA A 134 -12.31 0.89 0.60
C ALA A 134 -13.81 1.22 0.36
N PRO A 135 -14.52 1.74 1.37
CA PRO A 135 -15.95 2.03 1.28
C PRO A 135 -16.27 2.97 0.11
N PRO A 136 -17.36 2.72 -0.64
CA PRO A 136 -17.65 3.42 -1.89
C PRO A 136 -18.10 4.88 -1.71
N CYS A 137 -18.68 5.23 -0.55
CA CYS A 137 -19.30 6.54 -0.30
C CYS A 137 -19.28 6.95 1.19
N PRO A 138 -19.26 8.26 1.48
CA PRO A 138 -18.97 9.35 0.54
C PRO A 138 -17.51 9.29 0.05
N ARG A 139 -17.24 9.75 -1.17
CA ARG A 139 -15.92 9.62 -1.86
C ARG A 139 -14.73 10.09 -1.01
N ASN A 140 -14.96 11.03 -0.10
CA ASN A 140 -13.93 11.59 0.76
C ASN A 140 -13.96 11.04 2.19
N LYS A 141 -14.86 10.12 2.56
CA LYS A 141 -14.97 9.59 3.95
C LYS A 141 -13.62 9.14 4.48
N VAL A 142 -12.94 8.30 3.70
CA VAL A 142 -11.62 7.74 4.06
C VAL A 142 -10.58 8.84 4.21
N ALA A 143 -10.50 9.76 3.25
CA ALA A 143 -9.57 10.88 3.31
C ALA A 143 -9.82 11.78 4.52
N THR A 144 -11.09 12.10 4.83
CA THR A 144 -11.47 12.91 5.98
C THR A 144 -11.10 12.24 7.29
N LEU A 145 -11.39 10.94 7.45
CA LEU A 145 -11.06 10.22 8.67
C LEU A 145 -9.54 10.09 8.86
N LEU A 146 -8.78 9.78 7.80
CA LEU A 146 -7.33 9.74 7.85
C LEU A 146 -6.71 11.11 8.19
N SER A 147 -7.19 12.18 7.53
CA SER A 147 -6.72 13.53 7.84
C SER A 147 -7.02 13.93 9.28
N ALA A 148 -8.21 13.60 9.79
CA ALA A 148 -8.57 13.86 11.19
C ALA A 148 -7.67 13.07 12.16
N ALA A 149 -7.36 11.81 11.84
CA ALA A 149 -6.47 11.00 12.66
C ALA A 149 -5.04 11.57 12.69
N LEU A 150 -4.60 12.25 11.62
CA LEU A 150 -3.23 12.75 11.44
C LEU A 150 -3.03 14.24 11.77
N ASP A 151 -4.11 14.96 12.08
CA ASP A 151 -4.18 16.42 11.96
C ASP A 151 -3.12 17.18 12.77
N GLU A 152 -2.66 16.63 13.89
CA GLU A 152 -1.64 17.29 14.72
C GLU A 152 -0.25 17.36 14.06
N SER A 153 0.04 16.50 13.09
CA SER A 153 1.42 16.26 12.63
C SER A 153 1.60 16.33 11.12
N HIS A 154 0.62 15.85 10.38
CA HIS A 154 0.73 15.62 8.95
C HIS A 154 -0.43 16.26 8.19
N THR A 155 -0.21 16.53 6.90
CA THR A 155 -1.23 16.98 5.95
C THR A 155 -1.23 16.08 4.72
N LEU A 156 -2.38 15.99 4.05
CA LEU A 156 -2.53 15.20 2.84
C LEU A 156 -1.82 15.90 1.67
N ILE A 157 -0.76 15.29 1.14
CA ILE A 157 0.02 15.85 0.04
C ILE A 157 -0.32 15.23 -1.31
N GLY A 158 -0.82 13.99 -1.35
CA GLY A 158 -1.20 13.31 -2.59
C GLY A 158 -2.29 12.27 -2.40
N LYS A 159 -3.18 12.12 -3.38
CA LYS A 159 -4.20 11.07 -3.39
C LYS A 159 -4.48 10.56 -4.80
N VAL A 160 -4.76 9.28 -4.92
CA VAL A 160 -5.24 8.66 -6.16
C VAL A 160 -6.27 7.59 -5.82
N ILE A 161 -7.39 7.61 -6.52
CA ILE A 161 -8.54 6.74 -6.26
C ILE A 161 -8.98 6.09 -7.57
N MET A 162 -9.11 4.77 -7.55
CA MET A 162 -9.71 3.96 -8.61
C MET A 162 -10.73 3.01 -8.00
N GLN A 163 -11.99 3.44 -7.96
CA GLN A 163 -13.08 2.73 -7.28
C GLN A 163 -12.74 2.48 -5.79
N SER A 164 -12.72 1.22 -5.36
CA SER A 164 -12.38 0.83 -3.99
C SER A 164 -10.88 0.65 -3.75
N LEU A 165 -10.03 0.92 -4.76
CA LEU A 165 -8.57 0.96 -4.62
C LEU A 165 -8.13 2.41 -4.45
N GLN A 166 -7.46 2.71 -3.35
CA GLN A 166 -7.08 4.07 -2.98
C GLN A 166 -5.62 4.09 -2.53
N LEU A 167 -4.93 5.20 -2.77
CA LEU A 167 -3.60 5.47 -2.24
C LEU A 167 -3.54 6.92 -1.81
N TYR A 168 -3.11 7.13 -0.58
CA TYR A 168 -2.92 8.42 0.05
C TYR A 168 -1.47 8.58 0.44
N LEU A 169 -0.97 9.80 0.31
CA LEU A 169 0.35 10.19 0.78
C LEU A 169 0.19 11.43 1.65
N PHE A 170 0.64 11.32 2.88
CA PHE A 170 0.69 12.39 3.87
C PHE A 170 2.15 12.75 4.13
N GLY A 171 2.42 14.02 4.41
CA GLY A 171 3.72 14.50 4.87
C GLY A 171 3.55 15.46 6.04
N LEU A 172 4.65 15.85 6.69
CA LEU A 172 4.64 16.91 7.72
C LEU A 172 3.88 18.16 7.25
N LYS A 173 3.37 18.99 8.17
CA LYS A 173 2.52 20.15 7.80
C LYS A 173 3.16 21.11 6.80
N ASP A 174 4.49 21.25 6.81
CA ASP A 174 5.29 22.08 5.90
C ASP A 174 5.84 21.30 4.69
N ALA A 175 5.46 20.03 4.52
CA ALA A 175 5.96 19.14 3.47
C ALA A 175 5.85 19.73 2.07
N GLY A 176 4.85 20.58 1.81
CA GLY A 176 4.63 21.22 0.50
C GLY A 176 5.87 21.94 -0.04
N SER A 177 6.66 22.59 0.82
CA SER A 177 7.87 23.31 0.44
C SER A 177 9.01 22.40 -0.05
N PHE A 178 8.93 21.09 0.26
CA PHE A 178 9.94 20.11 -0.12
C PHE A 178 9.53 19.24 -1.32
N ILE A 179 8.34 19.46 -1.89
CA ILE A 179 7.82 18.71 -3.04
C ILE A 179 8.16 19.42 -4.34
N ASN A 180 9.07 18.82 -5.11
CA ASN A 180 9.48 19.33 -6.42
C ASN A 180 8.66 18.72 -7.57
N GLU A 181 8.01 17.58 -7.32
CA GLU A 181 7.21 16.88 -8.33
C GLU A 181 6.18 16.00 -7.63
N LEU A 182 4.93 16.00 -8.12
CA LEU A 182 3.89 15.07 -7.71
C LEU A 182 3.07 14.67 -8.95
N LYS A 183 3.05 13.38 -9.27
CA LYS A 183 2.30 12.80 -10.38
C LYS A 183 1.52 11.60 -9.89
N VAL A 184 0.35 11.37 -10.47
CA VAL A 184 -0.49 10.21 -10.17
C VAL A 184 -0.80 9.43 -11.44
N ASP A 185 -0.93 8.12 -11.32
CA ASP A 185 -1.38 7.26 -12.41
C ASP A 185 -2.23 6.09 -11.89
N LYS A 186 -2.96 5.44 -12.79
CA LYS A 186 -3.82 4.31 -12.49
C LYS A 186 -3.83 3.31 -13.63
N GLN A 187 -3.80 2.03 -13.29
CA GLN A 187 -3.87 0.94 -14.25
C GLN A 187 -4.92 -0.08 -13.80
N SER A 188 -6.03 -0.18 -14.54
CA SER A 188 -6.98 -1.27 -14.33
C SER A 188 -6.41 -2.57 -14.87
N VAL A 189 -6.58 -3.67 -14.13
CA VAL A 189 -6.28 -5.02 -14.60
C VAL A 189 -7.50 -5.93 -14.43
N GLY A 190 -7.71 -6.84 -15.37
CA GLY A 190 -8.84 -7.77 -15.38
C GLY A 190 -10.07 -7.32 -16.18
N GLY A 191 -10.83 -8.33 -16.64
CA GLY A 191 -12.10 -8.19 -17.34
C GLY A 191 -12.01 -8.00 -18.87
N CYS A 192 -11.98 -9.10 -19.63
CA CYS A 192 -12.51 -9.13 -21.00
C CYS A 192 -14.04 -9.15 -20.91
N GLY A 193 -14.68 -7.98 -20.81
CA GLY A 193 -16.15 -7.89 -20.74
C GLY A 193 -16.59 -6.53 -20.18
N GLY A 194 -16.92 -5.62 -21.07
CA GLY A 194 -16.97 -4.17 -20.81
C GLY A 194 -18.07 -3.63 -19.91
N ILE A 195 -18.72 -4.41 -19.03
CA ILE A 195 -19.93 -3.91 -18.33
C ILE A 195 -19.96 -4.22 -16.82
N ILE A 196 -19.26 -5.23 -16.29
CA ILE A 196 -19.37 -5.61 -14.86
C ILE A 196 -18.01 -6.06 -14.30
N GLY A 197 -17.40 -5.30 -13.38
CA GLY A 197 -16.34 -5.84 -12.47
C GLY A 197 -14.92 -5.25 -12.50
N ARG A 198 -14.70 -3.97 -12.88
CA ARG A 198 -13.35 -3.34 -12.90
C ARG A 198 -12.78 -2.93 -11.52
N LYS A 199 -12.83 -3.80 -10.50
CA LYS A 199 -12.35 -3.48 -9.13
C LYS A 199 -10.87 -3.76 -8.88
N LYS A 200 -10.18 -4.40 -9.84
CA LYS A 200 -8.78 -4.84 -9.72
C LYS A 200 -7.86 -3.94 -10.56
N GLY A 201 -6.62 -3.80 -10.12
CA GLY A 201 -5.71 -2.81 -10.72
C GLY A 201 -4.61 -2.35 -9.79
N ALA A 202 -3.99 -1.25 -10.18
CA ALA A 202 -3.05 -0.48 -9.38
C ALA A 202 -3.35 1.02 -9.48
N VAL A 203 -3.05 1.74 -8.41
CA VAL A 203 -2.95 3.20 -8.38
C VAL A 203 -1.55 3.56 -7.90
N ALA A 204 -1.00 4.65 -8.42
CA ALA A 204 0.36 5.04 -8.11
C ALA A 204 0.52 6.53 -7.90
N ILE A 205 1.44 6.89 -7.01
CA ILE A 205 1.90 8.26 -6.78
C ILE A 205 3.40 8.27 -7.00
N ARG A 206 3.86 9.12 -7.91
CA ARG A 206 5.28 9.46 -8.07
C ARG A 206 5.51 10.83 -7.43
N ILE A 207 6.51 10.93 -6.55
CA ILE A 207 6.85 12.15 -5.84
C ILE A 207 8.35 12.41 -5.88
N ASN A 208 8.76 13.68 -5.89
CA ASN A 208 10.12 14.12 -5.56
C ASN A 208 10.05 14.95 -4.28
N TYR A 209 10.45 14.37 -3.16
CA TYR A 209 10.39 14.96 -1.83
C TYR A 209 11.79 15.02 -1.21
N LYS A 210 12.22 16.19 -0.75
CA LYS A 210 13.60 16.43 -0.24
C LYS A 210 14.69 15.93 -1.20
N GLY A 211 14.44 16.03 -2.52
CA GLY A 211 15.36 15.55 -3.57
C GLY A 211 15.31 14.04 -3.86
N ILE A 212 14.55 13.26 -3.07
CA ILE A 212 14.39 11.82 -3.26
C ILE A 212 13.18 11.55 -4.17
N ARG A 213 13.44 10.94 -5.33
CA ARG A 213 12.41 10.53 -6.30
C ARG A 213 11.86 9.16 -5.90
N MET A 214 10.59 9.10 -5.51
CA MET A 214 9.93 7.88 -5.03
C MET A 214 8.70 7.56 -5.88
N VAL A 215 8.41 6.27 -6.03
CA VAL A 215 7.18 5.79 -6.64
C VAL A 215 6.48 4.85 -5.65
N PHE A 216 5.24 5.18 -5.29
CA PHE A 216 4.37 4.34 -4.47
C PHE A 216 3.32 3.69 -5.36
N ILE A 217 3.17 2.37 -5.28
CA ILE A 217 2.21 1.59 -6.07
C ILE A 217 1.33 0.80 -5.10
N SER A 218 0.03 1.10 -5.05
CA SER A 218 -0.96 0.30 -4.32
C SER A 218 -1.75 -0.55 -5.31
N CYS A 219 -1.82 -1.86 -5.11
CA CYS A 219 -2.54 -2.77 -6.00
C CYS A 219 -3.59 -3.63 -5.30
N HIS A 220 -4.50 -4.15 -6.11
CA HIS A 220 -5.46 -5.18 -5.73
C HIS A 220 -5.55 -6.20 -6.86
N LEU A 221 -4.92 -7.36 -6.70
CA LEU A 221 -4.75 -8.35 -7.76
C LEU A 221 -5.84 -9.42 -7.76
N SER A 222 -5.85 -10.29 -8.77
CA SER A 222 -6.85 -11.36 -8.91
C SER A 222 -6.86 -12.31 -7.71
N ALA A 223 -8.05 -12.47 -7.13
CA ALA A 223 -8.28 -13.32 -5.98
C ALA A 223 -8.23 -14.82 -6.34
N HIS A 224 -8.28 -15.67 -5.31
CA HIS A 224 -8.26 -17.15 -5.37
C HIS A 224 -6.90 -17.79 -5.63
N ALA A 225 -6.65 -18.91 -4.93
CA ALA A 225 -5.36 -19.61 -4.95
C ALA A 225 -4.91 -20.05 -6.36
N ARG A 226 -5.86 -20.44 -7.23
CA ARG A 226 -5.57 -20.94 -8.59
C ARG A 226 -5.08 -19.87 -9.58
N ASN A 227 -5.29 -18.58 -9.31
CA ASN A 227 -5.05 -17.50 -10.27
C ASN A 227 -3.60 -16.96 -10.21
N VAL A 228 -2.60 -17.83 -9.99
CA VAL A 228 -1.18 -17.43 -9.82
C VAL A 228 -0.66 -16.73 -11.07
N GLU A 229 -0.78 -17.37 -12.24
CA GLU A 229 -0.32 -16.80 -13.51
C GLU A 229 -1.03 -15.50 -13.89
N GLU A 230 -2.31 -15.38 -13.52
CA GLU A 230 -3.04 -14.15 -13.73
C GLU A 230 -2.44 -13.01 -12.88
N ARG A 231 -2.14 -13.25 -11.59
CA ARG A 231 -1.46 -12.27 -10.74
C ARG A 231 -0.07 -11.92 -11.28
N ASN A 232 0.72 -12.89 -11.73
CA ASN A 232 2.03 -12.65 -12.34
C ASN A 232 1.92 -11.73 -13.56
N SER A 233 0.98 -12.03 -14.46
CA SER A 233 0.67 -11.22 -15.65
C SER A 233 0.24 -9.81 -15.27
N GLN A 234 -0.62 -9.66 -14.25
CA GLN A 234 -1.07 -8.37 -13.74
C GLN A 234 0.08 -7.54 -13.17
N CYS A 235 0.96 -8.13 -12.35
CA CYS A 235 2.17 -7.48 -11.83
C CYS A 235 3.05 -6.94 -12.96
N ARG A 236 3.37 -7.79 -13.96
CA ARG A 236 4.15 -7.39 -15.14
C ARG A 236 3.47 -6.26 -15.92
N HIS A 237 2.18 -6.39 -16.18
CA HIS A 237 1.40 -5.38 -16.89
C HIS A 237 1.38 -4.03 -16.16
N ILE A 238 1.16 -4.05 -14.84
CA ILE A 238 1.18 -2.85 -13.99
C ILE A 238 2.57 -2.19 -14.03
N SER A 239 3.63 -2.97 -13.86
CA SER A 239 5.01 -2.48 -13.86
C SER A 239 5.40 -1.82 -15.18
N HIS A 240 4.92 -2.33 -16.32
CA HIS A 240 5.19 -1.75 -17.64
C HIS A 240 4.27 -0.58 -17.99
N SER A 241 3.03 -0.56 -17.48
CA SER A 241 2.01 0.41 -17.90
C SER A 241 2.02 1.69 -17.08
N LEU A 242 2.31 1.62 -15.78
CA LEU A 242 2.31 2.79 -14.92
C LEU A 242 3.35 3.81 -15.38
N PHE A 243 2.93 5.06 -15.48
CA PHE A 243 3.67 6.21 -15.97
C PHE A 243 4.18 6.11 -17.42
N SER A 244 3.84 5.04 -18.16
CA SER A 244 4.24 4.87 -19.57
C SER A 244 3.70 5.99 -20.48
N LYS A 245 2.52 6.53 -20.18
CA LYS A 245 1.92 7.66 -20.92
C LYS A 245 2.66 8.97 -20.69
N PHE A 246 3.37 9.07 -19.56
CA PHE A 246 4.23 10.20 -19.21
C PHE A 246 5.70 9.88 -19.49
N TRP A 247 5.97 8.78 -20.20
CA TRP A 247 7.31 8.37 -20.50
C TRP A 247 7.93 9.38 -21.44
N ASN A 248 8.68 10.27 -20.82
CA ASN A 248 9.61 11.15 -21.45
C ASN A 248 11.00 10.50 -21.23
N PRO A 249 11.81 10.23 -22.27
CA PRO A 249 13.15 9.70 -22.08
C PRO A 249 14.05 10.59 -21.21
N TYR A 250 13.70 11.87 -21.06
CA TYR A 250 14.37 12.81 -20.14
C TYR A 250 13.84 12.75 -18.69
N SER A 251 12.80 11.95 -18.42
CA SER A 251 12.29 11.75 -17.06
C SER A 251 13.35 11.05 -16.22
N ARG A 252 13.80 11.78 -15.23
CA ARG A 252 14.68 11.31 -14.17
C ARG A 252 14.09 10.04 -13.53
N PRO A 253 14.83 8.90 -13.48
CA PRO A 253 14.36 7.64 -12.88
C PRO A 253 14.01 7.81 -11.40
N SER A 254 13.19 6.93 -10.83
CA SER A 254 13.03 6.89 -9.37
C SER A 254 14.33 6.46 -8.70
N HIS A 255 14.55 6.89 -7.45
CA HIS A 255 15.56 6.30 -6.58
C HIS A 255 15.03 5.03 -5.93
N ILE A 256 13.73 5.02 -5.57
CA ILE A 256 13.07 3.87 -4.95
C ILE A 256 11.64 3.70 -5.46
N THR A 257 11.25 2.44 -5.61
CA THR A 257 9.89 2.00 -5.90
C THR A 257 9.36 1.20 -4.72
N ILE A 258 8.26 1.65 -4.11
CA ILE A 258 7.57 0.98 -3.00
C ILE A 258 6.27 0.40 -3.57
N TRP A 259 6.13 -0.92 -3.49
CA TRP A 259 4.97 -1.66 -3.97
C TRP A 259 4.22 -2.27 -2.79
N LEU A 260 2.96 -1.91 -2.65
CA LEU A 260 2.11 -2.35 -1.56
C LEU A 260 0.74 -2.81 -2.09
N GLY A 261 0.00 -3.55 -1.27
CA GLY A 261 -1.39 -3.86 -1.58
C GLY A 261 -1.84 -5.23 -1.10
N ASP A 262 -3.07 -5.57 -1.50
CA ASP A 262 -3.56 -6.95 -1.49
C ASP A 262 -3.14 -7.62 -2.81
N LEU A 263 -1.93 -8.17 -2.78
CA LEU A 263 -1.35 -8.93 -3.89
C LEU A 263 -2.04 -10.28 -4.08
N ASN A 264 -2.85 -10.74 -3.11
CA ASN A 264 -3.70 -11.92 -3.24
C ASN A 264 -2.98 -13.27 -3.50
N TYR A 265 -1.66 -13.35 -3.38
CA TYR A 265 -0.94 -14.64 -3.36
C TYR A 265 -1.31 -15.44 -2.11
N ARG A 266 -1.41 -16.76 -2.25
CA ARG A 266 -1.93 -17.67 -1.22
C ARG A 266 -0.88 -18.69 -0.81
N LEU A 267 -1.18 -19.48 0.22
CA LEU A 267 -0.42 -20.70 0.50
C LEU A 267 -0.79 -21.81 -0.49
N GLN A 268 0.21 -22.57 -0.94
CA GLN A 268 0.06 -23.70 -1.85
C GLN A 268 0.49 -25.02 -1.18
N GLY A 269 -0.24 -26.10 -1.49
CA GLY A 269 0.11 -27.45 -1.02
C GLY A 269 -0.04 -27.65 0.48
N ILE A 270 -0.97 -26.94 1.12
CA ILE A 270 -1.37 -27.16 2.51
C ILE A 270 -2.84 -26.80 2.69
N ASP A 271 -3.56 -27.64 3.43
CA ASP A 271 -4.96 -27.40 3.78
C ASP A 271 -5.09 -26.51 5.03
N THR A 272 -6.32 -26.06 5.29
CA THR A 272 -6.62 -25.07 6.32
C THR A 272 -6.26 -25.54 7.73
N TYR A 273 -6.57 -26.79 8.11
CA TYR A 273 -6.31 -27.28 9.47
C TYR A 273 -4.82 -27.44 9.78
N PRO A 274 -3.98 -28.08 8.93
CA PRO A 274 -2.53 -28.12 9.17
C PRO A 274 -1.89 -26.71 9.19
N ALA A 275 -2.35 -25.80 8.32
CA ALA A 275 -1.84 -24.42 8.32
C ALA A 275 -2.17 -23.70 9.63
N ARG A 276 -3.42 -23.79 10.12
CA ARG A 276 -3.84 -23.21 11.39
C ARG A 276 -3.09 -23.79 12.58
N SER A 277 -2.91 -25.12 12.62
CA SER A 277 -2.14 -25.78 13.69
C SER A 277 -0.70 -25.25 13.77
N LEU A 278 -0.04 -25.02 12.64
CA LEU A 278 1.29 -24.41 12.62
C LEU A 278 1.27 -22.95 13.10
N ILE A 279 0.23 -22.18 12.77
CA ILE A 279 0.10 -20.79 13.20
C ILE A 279 -0.16 -20.70 14.72
N GLU A 280 -1.04 -21.55 15.25
CA GLU A 280 -1.36 -21.64 16.68
C GLU A 280 -0.14 -22.00 17.53
N GLN A 281 0.76 -22.82 17.00
CA GLN A 281 2.04 -23.19 17.64
C GLN A 281 3.15 -22.14 17.46
N ASN A 282 2.86 -20.98 16.87
CA ASN A 282 3.85 -19.97 16.49
C ASN A 282 4.94 -20.50 15.52
N LEU A 283 4.62 -21.52 14.74
CA LEU A 283 5.49 -22.15 13.73
C LEU A 283 5.16 -21.71 12.30
N HIS A 284 4.48 -20.58 12.13
CA HIS A 284 4.05 -20.06 10.83
C HIS A 284 5.22 -19.82 9.86
N ARG A 285 6.47 -19.63 10.33
CA ARG A 285 7.67 -19.59 9.47
C ARG A 285 7.82 -20.83 8.59
N ARG A 286 7.34 -22.00 9.03
CA ARG A 286 7.33 -23.24 8.23
C ARG A 286 6.43 -23.15 6.99
N LEU A 287 5.53 -22.16 6.93
CA LEU A 287 4.64 -21.92 5.80
C LEU A 287 5.26 -21.01 4.73
N HIS A 288 6.40 -20.36 4.98
CA HIS A 288 7.03 -19.44 4.03
C HIS A 288 7.38 -20.14 2.71
N GLY A 289 7.89 -21.37 2.76
CA GLY A 289 8.17 -22.18 1.57
C GLY A 289 6.93 -22.58 0.76
N LYS A 290 5.73 -22.31 1.27
CA LYS A 290 4.43 -22.54 0.61
C LYS A 290 3.78 -21.24 0.11
N ASP A 291 4.38 -20.08 0.35
CA ASP A 291 3.87 -18.79 -0.09
C ASP A 291 4.07 -18.61 -1.60
N GLN A 292 2.98 -18.45 -2.34
CA GLN A 292 3.06 -18.32 -3.80
C GLN A 292 3.85 -17.09 -4.24
N LEU A 293 3.81 -15.96 -3.52
CA LEU A 293 4.57 -14.76 -3.94
C LEU A 293 6.07 -15.05 -3.90
N LEU A 294 6.54 -15.62 -2.79
CA LEU A 294 7.96 -15.97 -2.63
C LEU A 294 8.40 -17.03 -3.65
N GLN A 295 7.56 -18.04 -3.92
CA GLN A 295 7.85 -19.05 -4.93
C GLN A 295 7.95 -18.45 -6.34
N GLU A 296 6.99 -17.62 -6.75
CA GLU A 296 6.95 -17.03 -8.08
C GLU A 296 8.08 -16.01 -8.30
N ALA A 297 8.42 -15.22 -7.27
CA ALA A 297 9.58 -14.35 -7.30
C ALA A 297 10.89 -15.15 -7.40
N GLY A 298 11.02 -16.24 -6.65
CA GLY A 298 12.18 -17.15 -6.73
C GLY A 298 12.32 -17.84 -8.09
N ARG A 299 11.20 -18.04 -8.82
CA ARG A 299 11.17 -18.55 -10.21
C ARG A 299 11.44 -17.48 -11.27
N GLY A 300 11.72 -16.25 -10.86
CA GLY A 300 12.02 -15.17 -11.78
C GLY A 300 10.82 -14.55 -12.51
N GLN A 301 9.60 -14.78 -12.02
CA GLN A 301 8.38 -14.34 -12.72
C GLN A 301 8.01 -12.88 -12.44
N ILE A 302 8.36 -12.37 -11.27
CA ILE A 302 7.89 -11.10 -10.71
C ILE A 302 8.90 -10.52 -9.72
N PHE A 303 8.79 -9.21 -9.46
CA PHE A 303 9.47 -8.50 -8.37
C PHE A 303 11.00 -8.66 -8.33
N ASN A 304 11.66 -8.71 -9.50
CA ASN A 304 13.13 -8.76 -9.54
C ASN A 304 13.76 -7.56 -8.81
N GLY A 305 14.67 -7.85 -7.88
CA GLY A 305 15.43 -6.84 -7.13
C GLY A 305 14.61 -6.12 -6.06
N PHE A 306 13.37 -6.53 -5.81
CA PHE A 306 12.61 -6.03 -4.67
C PHE A 306 13.11 -6.67 -3.37
N CYS A 307 12.96 -5.93 -2.28
CA CYS A 307 13.20 -6.34 -0.92
C CYS A 307 11.87 -6.42 -0.18
N GLU A 308 11.78 -7.32 0.77
CA GLU A 308 10.64 -7.45 1.68
C GLU A 308 11.14 -7.85 3.07
N GLY A 309 10.51 -7.32 4.12
CA GLY A 309 10.84 -7.73 5.47
C GLY A 309 10.51 -9.21 5.72
N THR A 310 11.19 -9.82 6.69
CA THR A 310 10.85 -11.19 7.09
C THR A 310 9.42 -11.25 7.64
N LEU A 311 8.59 -12.17 7.11
CA LEU A 311 7.19 -12.40 7.55
C LEU A 311 7.14 -13.05 8.95
N ASN A 312 7.44 -12.27 9.97
CA ASN A 312 7.46 -12.67 11.39
C ASN A 312 6.09 -12.52 12.09
N PHE A 313 5.05 -12.21 11.32
CA PHE A 313 3.69 -12.04 11.79
C PHE A 313 2.76 -13.08 11.14
N LYS A 314 1.59 -13.30 11.75
CA LYS A 314 0.62 -14.31 11.30
C LYS A 314 0.04 -13.94 9.92
N PRO A 315 -0.40 -14.91 9.11
CA PRO A 315 -1.09 -14.62 7.86
C PRO A 315 -2.26 -13.64 8.04
N THR A 316 -2.31 -12.59 7.22
CA THR A 316 -3.22 -11.45 7.38
C THR A 316 -4.62 -11.68 6.83
N TYR A 317 -4.86 -12.81 6.18
CA TYR A 317 -6.14 -13.23 5.61
C TYR A 317 -6.36 -14.73 5.88
N LYS A 318 -7.58 -15.26 6.04
CA LYS A 318 -8.87 -14.58 6.13
C LYS A 318 -9.43 -14.71 7.55
N TYR A 319 -9.81 -13.59 8.16
CA TYR A 319 -10.41 -13.55 9.49
C TYR A 319 -11.94 -13.50 9.43
N ASN A 320 -12.58 -13.91 10.52
CA ASN A 320 -13.97 -13.52 10.80
C ASN A 320 -13.97 -12.05 11.25
N LYS A 321 -14.75 -11.19 10.57
CA LYS A 321 -14.90 -9.78 10.93
C LYS A 321 -15.27 -9.63 12.40
N GLY A 322 -14.66 -8.65 13.08
CA GLY A 322 -14.87 -8.41 14.51
C GLY A 322 -14.11 -9.37 15.44
N SER A 323 -13.19 -10.19 14.93
CA SER A 323 -12.41 -11.14 15.75
C SER A 323 -11.01 -11.40 15.20
N SER A 324 -10.19 -12.10 15.99
CA SER A 324 -8.88 -12.64 15.56
C SER A 324 -8.95 -14.12 15.17
N ASN A 325 -10.16 -14.66 14.97
CA ASN A 325 -10.35 -16.03 14.53
C ASN A 325 -10.29 -16.11 13.00
N TYR A 326 -9.56 -17.09 12.47
CA TYR A 326 -9.58 -17.39 11.03
C TYR A 326 -10.95 -17.89 10.57
N ASP A 327 -11.23 -17.73 9.28
CA ASP A 327 -12.50 -18.00 8.60
C ASP A 327 -13.20 -19.28 9.08
N THR A 328 -14.33 -19.12 9.78
CA THR A 328 -15.21 -20.24 10.18
C THR A 328 -16.43 -20.36 9.29
N SER A 329 -16.47 -19.65 8.14
CA SER A 329 -17.53 -19.83 7.16
C SER A 329 -17.44 -21.20 6.48
N HIS A 330 -18.48 -21.58 5.73
CA HIS A 330 -18.50 -22.81 4.93
C HIS A 330 -17.32 -22.97 3.95
N LYS A 331 -16.58 -21.90 3.63
CA LYS A 331 -15.43 -21.94 2.71
C LYS A 331 -14.11 -22.30 3.40
N ILE A 332 -14.03 -22.12 4.73
CA ILE A 332 -12.89 -22.40 5.60
C ILE A 332 -11.54 -22.11 4.90
N ARG A 333 -11.35 -20.86 4.46
CA ARG A 333 -10.18 -20.49 3.67
C ARG A 333 -8.87 -20.78 4.44
N VAL A 334 -7.87 -21.26 3.71
CA VAL A 334 -6.50 -21.40 4.19
C VAL A 334 -5.95 -20.00 4.50
N PRO A 335 -5.38 -19.76 5.69
CA PRO A 335 -4.72 -18.50 5.99
C PRO A 335 -3.60 -18.17 5.00
N ALA A 336 -3.40 -16.90 4.64
CA ALA A 336 -2.38 -16.45 3.70
C ALA A 336 -1.90 -15.01 3.97
N TRP A 337 -0.65 -14.72 3.61
CA TRP A 337 -0.10 -13.35 3.56
C TRP A 337 -0.46 -12.70 2.23
N THR A 338 -1.69 -12.19 2.15
CA THR A 338 -2.19 -11.53 0.94
C THR A 338 -1.74 -10.07 0.83
N ASP A 339 -1.53 -9.43 1.98
CA ASP A 339 -1.23 -8.00 2.12
C ASP A 339 0.28 -7.81 2.30
N ARG A 340 0.95 -7.15 1.36
CA ARG A 340 2.42 -7.12 1.29
C ARG A 340 2.94 -5.71 1.06
N ILE A 341 4.17 -5.45 1.52
CA ILE A 341 4.90 -4.21 1.28
C ILE A 341 6.31 -4.60 0.84
N LEU A 342 6.63 -4.30 -0.40
CA LEU A 342 7.92 -4.53 -1.02
C LEU A 342 8.53 -3.20 -1.43
N PHE A 343 9.86 -3.13 -1.49
CA PHE A 343 10.54 -1.94 -1.98
C PHE A 343 11.76 -2.30 -2.82
N ARG A 344 12.13 -1.46 -3.77
CA ARG A 344 13.32 -1.65 -4.60
C ARG A 344 14.07 -0.33 -4.74
N ILE A 345 15.34 -0.33 -4.39
CA ILE A 345 16.27 0.76 -4.69
C ILE A 345 16.76 0.56 -6.13
N GLU A 346 16.70 1.60 -6.95
CA GLU A 346 17.12 1.51 -8.36
C GLU A 346 18.65 1.63 -8.54
N ASP A 347 19.33 2.30 -7.59
CA ASP A 347 20.78 2.47 -7.57
C ASP A 347 21.30 2.41 -6.12
N GLU A 348 21.69 1.21 -5.68
CA GLU A 348 22.19 0.94 -4.31
C GLU A 348 23.50 1.69 -3.99
N ASN A 349 24.21 2.21 -5.00
CA ASN A 349 25.41 3.03 -4.76
C ASN A 349 25.07 4.45 -4.30
N LYS A 350 23.86 4.94 -4.62
CA LYS A 350 23.43 6.31 -4.31
C LYS A 350 22.53 6.40 -3.10
N MET A 351 21.90 5.31 -2.70
CA MET A 351 20.92 5.33 -1.64
C MET A 351 20.86 4.01 -0.91
N GLU A 352 20.60 4.11 0.38
CA GLU A 352 20.36 3.01 1.29
C GLU A 352 18.94 3.11 1.85
N ALA A 353 18.33 1.96 2.14
CA ALA A 353 17.03 1.88 2.77
C ALA A 353 17.08 0.87 3.92
N THR A 354 16.77 1.34 5.13
CA THR A 354 16.77 0.56 6.36
C THR A 354 15.35 0.32 6.80
N LEU A 355 14.99 -0.95 6.99
CA LEU A 355 13.67 -1.37 7.44
C LEU A 355 13.65 -1.48 8.96
N HIS A 356 12.92 -0.59 9.64
CA HIS A 356 12.84 -0.54 11.10
C HIS A 356 11.65 -1.33 11.68
N SER A 357 10.60 -1.57 10.90
CA SER A 357 9.55 -2.50 11.26
C SER A 357 8.84 -3.09 10.04
N TYR A 358 8.29 -4.29 10.19
CA TYR A 358 7.39 -4.92 9.24
C TYR A 358 6.46 -5.89 9.96
N GLU A 359 5.20 -5.50 10.12
CA GLU A 359 4.27 -6.13 11.07
C GLU A 359 2.82 -6.08 10.59
N SER A 360 2.00 -7.01 11.09
CA SER A 360 0.54 -6.92 11.01
C SER A 360 -0.02 -6.18 12.21
N MET A 361 -1.11 -5.44 12.00
CA MET A 361 -1.84 -4.75 13.06
C MET A 361 -3.01 -5.62 13.51
N ASP A 362 -2.71 -6.59 14.39
CA ASP A 362 -3.65 -7.63 14.80
C ASP A 362 -4.82 -7.07 15.65
N GLU A 363 -4.66 -5.88 16.23
CA GLU A 363 -5.68 -5.20 17.04
C GLU A 363 -6.76 -4.46 16.24
N ILE A 364 -6.70 -4.51 14.91
CA ILE A 364 -7.74 -3.95 14.04
C ILE A 364 -8.65 -5.08 13.54
N TYR A 365 -9.95 -4.95 13.79
CA TYR A 365 -10.94 -6.04 13.61
C TYR A 365 -12.01 -5.77 12.55
N GLY A 366 -12.04 -4.56 11.97
CA GLY A 366 -13.11 -4.10 11.06
C GLY A 366 -13.20 -4.86 9.73
N SER A 367 -12.16 -5.61 9.35
CA SER A 367 -12.07 -6.34 8.09
C SER A 367 -11.77 -7.83 8.29
N ASP A 368 -11.96 -8.63 7.25
CA ASP A 368 -11.43 -10.00 7.18
C ASP A 368 -9.93 -10.04 6.83
N HIS A 369 -9.29 -8.87 6.70
CA HIS A 369 -7.85 -8.66 6.61
C HIS A 369 -7.31 -7.82 7.76
N LYS A 370 -6.10 -8.16 8.23
CA LYS A 370 -5.32 -7.31 9.14
C LYS A 370 -4.48 -6.31 8.34
N PRO A 371 -4.43 -5.01 8.72
CA PRO A 371 -3.50 -4.06 8.11
C PRO A 371 -2.06 -4.53 8.26
N VAL A 372 -1.23 -4.22 7.26
CA VAL A 372 0.22 -4.47 7.31
C VAL A 372 0.94 -3.13 7.26
N LYS A 373 1.89 -2.94 8.17
CA LYS A 373 2.67 -1.71 8.34
C LYS A 373 4.16 -2.00 8.19
N ALA A 374 4.87 -1.10 7.51
CA ALA A 374 6.32 -1.09 7.42
C ALA A 374 6.84 0.31 7.75
N HIS A 375 7.99 0.38 8.40
CA HIS A 375 8.71 1.63 8.63
C HIS A 375 10.07 1.57 7.92
N LEU A 376 10.27 2.46 6.96
CA LEU A 376 11.44 2.48 6.07
C LEU A 376 12.12 3.84 6.13
N CYS A 377 13.38 3.89 6.55
CA CYS A 377 14.19 5.10 6.49
C CYS A 377 15.18 5.03 5.32
N LEU A 378 15.34 6.15 4.62
CA LEU A 378 16.18 6.31 3.45
C LEU A 378 17.35 7.24 3.77
N ARG A 379 18.52 6.89 3.24
CA ARG A 379 19.73 7.70 3.31
C ARG A 379 20.36 7.80 1.94
N LEU A 380 20.58 9.01 1.46
CA LEU A 380 21.38 9.29 0.29
C LEU A 380 22.86 9.13 0.65
N ARG A 381 23.57 8.31 -0.13
CA ARG A 381 25.01 8.18 -0.01
C ARG A 381 25.65 9.43 -0.60
N GLN A 382 26.34 10.19 0.22
CA GLN A 382 27.20 11.26 -0.29
C GLN A 382 28.26 10.61 -1.17
N ILE A 383 28.31 10.99 -2.45
CA ILE A 383 29.43 10.61 -3.31
C ILE A 383 30.66 11.29 -2.68
N PRO A 384 31.74 10.56 -2.37
CA PRO A 384 32.98 11.18 -1.94
C PRO A 384 33.40 12.17 -3.02
N THR A 385 33.35 13.47 -2.72
CA THR A 385 34.00 14.48 -3.55
C THR A 385 35.49 14.32 -3.32
N ASN A 386 36.20 13.70 -4.26
CA ASN A 386 37.66 13.77 -4.32
C ASN A 386 38.13 15.20 -4.60
#